data_AF-A0A958YY75-F1
#
_entry.id   AF-A0A958YY75-F1
#
_cell.length_a   1.000
_cell.length_b   1.000
_cell.length_c   1.000
_cell.angle_alpha   90.00
_cell.angle_beta   90.00
_cell.angle_gamma   90.00
#
_symmetry.space_group_name_H-M   'P 1'
#
loop_
_entity.id
_entity.type
_entity.pdbx_description
1 polymer ?
#
loop_
_entity_poly.entity_id
_entity_poly.type
_entity_poly.pdbx_seq_one_letter_code
_entity_poly.pdbx_strand_id
1 'polypeptide(L)'
;NVSGCSIDASVNSIKQLEAEFGIDLLNKMNVSFKDGDNVNTVSLKDFKEYAKQQKIHANTVVFNNMVNSKAELENAWETEASNSWHAKFLV
;
A
#
# COMPACT_ATOMS: atom_id res chain seq x y z
N ASN A 1 9.82 7.33 -23.06
CA ASN A 1 8.37 7.59 -23.22
C ASN A 1 7.63 6.27 -23.31
N VAL A 2 6.83 5.94 -22.29
CA VAL A 2 5.87 4.83 -22.35
C VAL A 2 4.68 5.33 -23.17
N SER A 3 4.27 4.60 -24.22
CA SER A 3 3.11 4.96 -25.04
C SER A 3 1.82 4.59 -24.30
N GLY A 4 0.71 5.31 -24.59
CA GLY A 4 -0.60 5.02 -23.99
C GLY A 4 -1.02 3.56 -24.15
N CYS A 5 -0.77 2.95 -25.33
CA CYS A 5 -1.08 1.54 -25.58
C CYS A 5 -0.31 0.57 -24.66
N SER A 6 0.95 0.86 -24.33
CA SER A 6 1.75 0.01 -23.43
C SER A 6 1.29 0.11 -21.97
N ILE A 7 0.76 1.28 -21.56
CA ILE A 7 0.17 1.47 -20.24
C ILE A 7 -1.15 0.69 -20.13
N ASP A 8 -2.00 0.81 -21.15
CA ASP A 8 -3.29 0.12 -21.18
C ASP A 8 -3.14 -1.41 -21.12
N ALA A 9 -2.15 -1.96 -21.83
CA ALA A 9 -1.84 -3.39 -21.77
C ALA A 9 -1.43 -3.83 -20.36
N SER A 10 -0.56 -3.05 -19.70
CA SER A 10 -0.07 -3.37 -18.34
C SER A 10 -1.21 -3.29 -17.30
N VAL A 11 -2.05 -2.26 -17.37
CA VAL A 11 -3.21 -2.12 -16.48
C VAL A 11 -4.20 -3.26 -16.72
N ASN A 12 -4.42 -3.66 -17.98
CA ASN A 12 -5.30 -4.78 -18.30
C ASN A 12 -4.78 -6.11 -17.74
N SER A 13 -3.46 -6.35 -17.77
CA SER A 13 -2.86 -7.53 -17.14
C SER A 13 -3.09 -7.56 -15.62
N ILE A 14 -2.96 -6.43 -14.92
CA ILE A 14 -3.25 -6.36 -13.48
C ILE A 14 -4.73 -6.64 -13.22
N LYS A 15 -5.65 -6.07 -14.01
CA LYS A 15 -7.10 -6.32 -13.87
C LYS A 15 -7.49 -7.78 -14.08
N GLN A 16 -6.78 -8.50 -14.95
CA GLN A 16 -6.98 -9.94 -15.11
C GLN A 16 -6.62 -10.70 -13.84
N LEU A 17 -5.51 -10.33 -13.18
CA LEU A 17 -5.12 -10.91 -11.89
C LEU A 17 -6.14 -10.58 -10.79
N GLU A 18 -6.63 -9.33 -10.74
CA GLU A 18 -7.71 -8.94 -9.81
C GLU A 18 -8.94 -9.83 -9.97
N ALA A 19 -9.38 -10.08 -11.21
CA ALA A 19 -10.52 -10.94 -11.50
C ALA A 19 -10.26 -12.42 -11.18
N GLU A 20 -9.06 -12.92 -11.48
CA GLU A 20 -8.68 -14.31 -11.21
C GLU A 20 -8.63 -14.62 -9.72
N PHE A 21 -8.04 -13.73 -8.93
CA PHE A 21 -7.84 -13.94 -7.49
C PHE A 21 -8.95 -13.32 -6.62
N GLY A 22 -9.85 -12.53 -7.21
CA GLY A 22 -10.90 -11.82 -6.46
C GLY A 22 -10.34 -10.77 -5.49
N ILE A 23 -9.22 -10.14 -5.87
CA ILE A 23 -8.50 -9.16 -5.06
C ILE A 23 -8.47 -7.78 -5.72
N ASP A 24 -8.12 -6.75 -4.95
CA ASP A 24 -8.00 -5.38 -5.41
C ASP A 24 -6.52 -4.92 -5.30
N LEU A 25 -5.88 -4.74 -6.45
CA LEU A 25 -4.46 -4.41 -6.59
C LEU A 25 -4.24 -2.95 -7.00
N LEU A 26 -5.20 -2.36 -7.73
CA LEU A 26 -5.07 -1.01 -8.28
C LEU A 26 -5.69 0.08 -7.41
N ASN A 27 -6.45 -0.29 -6.39
CA ASN A 27 -7.06 0.68 -5.49
C ASN A 27 -6.04 1.33 -4.55
N LYS A 28 -5.63 2.54 -4.95
CA LYS A 28 -4.70 3.39 -4.22
C LYS A 28 -5.26 3.95 -2.90
N MET A 29 -6.53 3.72 -2.59
CA MET A 29 -7.14 4.13 -1.32
C MET A 29 -6.98 3.08 -0.21
N ASN A 30 -6.49 1.89 -0.55
CA ASN A 30 -6.17 0.86 0.43
C ASN A 30 -4.78 1.08 1.01
N VAL A 31 -4.64 0.77 2.29
CA VAL A 31 -3.38 0.80 3.03
C VAL A 31 -3.09 -0.60 3.53
N SER A 32 -1.88 -1.08 3.23
CA SER A 32 -1.38 -2.36 3.73
C SER A 32 -0.38 -2.13 4.86
N PHE A 33 -0.47 -2.95 5.90
CA PHE A 33 0.39 -2.89 7.08
C PHE A 33 0.58 -4.27 7.71
N LYS A 34 1.66 -4.46 8.46
CA LYS A 34 1.94 -5.70 9.19
C LYS A 34 1.33 -5.67 10.58
N ASP A 35 0.76 -6.80 10.98
CA ASP A 35 0.37 -7.12 12.35
C ASP A 35 0.88 -8.53 12.68
N GLY A 36 1.99 -8.59 13.43
CA GLY A 36 2.80 -9.80 13.55
C GLY A 36 3.28 -10.29 12.18
N ASP A 37 2.97 -11.56 11.87
CA ASP A 37 3.33 -12.19 10.60
C ASP A 37 2.31 -11.94 9.48
N ASN A 38 1.18 -11.28 9.79
CA ASN A 38 0.10 -11.06 8.82
C ASN A 38 0.25 -9.70 8.15
N VAL A 39 0.00 -9.67 6.84
CA VAL A 39 -0.21 -8.44 6.08
C VAL A 39 -1.70 -8.19 5.97
N ASN A 40 -2.15 -7.08 6.56
CA ASN A 40 -3.53 -6.63 6.50
C ASN A 40 -3.66 -5.51 5.49
N THR A 41 -4.73 -5.53 4.70
CA THR A 41 -5.08 -4.46 3.76
C THR A 41 -6.45 -3.93 4.12
N VAL A 42 -6.54 -2.63 4.39
CA VAL A 42 -7.79 -1.98 4.81
C VAL A 42 -7.99 -0.67 4.05
N SER A 43 -9.20 -0.13 4.09
CA SER A 43 -9.44 1.20 3.53
C SER A 43 -8.67 2.27 4.32
N LEU A 44 -8.30 3.38 3.67
CA LEU A 44 -7.69 4.53 4.36
C LEU A 44 -8.56 5.06 5.52
N LYS A 45 -9.89 4.93 5.43
CA LYS A 45 -10.81 5.30 6.50
C LYS A 45 -10.59 4.43 7.73
N ASP A 46 -10.54 3.11 7.54
CA ASP A 46 -10.35 2.15 8.64
C ASP A 46 -8.94 2.25 9.22
N PHE A 47 -7.92 2.47 8.37
CA PHE A 47 -6.55 2.74 8.83
C PHE A 47 -6.48 3.91 9.81
N LYS A 48 -7.13 5.04 9.48
CA LYS A 48 -7.21 6.21 10.38
C LYS A 48 -7.92 5.89 11.68
N GLU A 49 -8.98 5.09 11.60
CA GLU A 49 -9.73 4.68 12.79
C GLU A 49 -8.90 3.76 13.69
N TYR A 50 -8.12 2.85 13.10
CA TYR A 50 -7.19 1.98 13.83
C TYR A 50 -6.04 2.75 14.48
N ALA A 51 -5.51 3.78 13.82
CA ALA A 51 -4.53 4.68 14.43
C ALA A 51 -5.11 5.39 15.67
N LYS A 52 -6.35 5.90 15.59
CA LYS A 52 -7.04 6.51 16.75
C LYS A 52 -7.30 5.52 17.87
N GLN A 53 -7.62 4.28 17.54
CA GLN A 53 -7.82 3.19 18.50
C GLN A 53 -6.49 2.62 19.04
N GLN A 54 -5.34 3.22 18.68
CA GLN A 54 -4.01 2.76 19.04
C GLN A 54 -3.73 1.29 18.66
N LYS A 55 -4.31 0.83 17.55
CA LYS A 55 -3.95 -0.46 16.92
C LYS A 55 -2.81 -0.32 15.91
N ILE A 56 -2.54 0.91 15.47
CA ILE A 56 -1.43 1.26 14.60
C ILE A 56 -0.58 2.29 15.32
N HIS A 57 0.72 2.05 15.34
CA HIS A 57 1.70 2.86 16.05
C HIS A 57 2.76 3.38 15.08
N ALA A 58 3.62 4.27 15.56
CA ALA A 58 4.71 4.84 14.79
C ALA A 58 5.63 3.79 14.16
N ASN A 59 5.90 2.69 14.88
CA ASN A 59 6.75 1.58 14.43
C ASN A 59 5.99 0.49 13.65
N THR A 60 4.69 0.62 13.42
CA THR A 60 3.95 -0.33 12.60
C THR A 60 4.52 -0.30 11.18
N VAL A 61 4.92 -1.46 10.66
CA VAL A 61 5.44 -1.58 9.29
C VAL A 61 4.28 -1.43 8.31
N VAL A 62 4.41 -0.50 7.37
CA VAL A 62 3.45 -0.18 6.31
C VAL A 62 4.11 -0.34 4.95
N PHE A 63 3.28 -0.53 3.92
CA PHE A 63 3.74 -0.65 2.53
C PHE A 63 3.58 0.69 1.79
N ASN A 64 4.70 1.29 1.39
CA ASN A 64 4.76 2.58 0.73
C ASN A 64 4.65 2.44 -0.80
N ASN A 65 3.43 2.42 -1.33
CA ASN A 65 3.19 2.30 -2.77
C ASN A 65 3.54 3.57 -3.59
N MET A 66 4.23 4.55 -3.00
CA MET A 66 4.72 5.77 -3.68
C MET A 66 6.22 5.73 -4.04
N VAL A 67 6.88 4.58 -3.89
CA VAL A 67 8.26 4.39 -4.34
C VAL A 67 8.40 4.60 -5.86
N ASN A 68 9.47 5.28 -6.30
CA ASN A 68 9.66 5.67 -7.70
C ASN A 68 10.84 4.98 -8.38
N SER A 69 11.63 4.20 -7.64
CA SER A 69 12.78 3.48 -8.17
C SER A 69 12.81 2.04 -7.68
N LYS A 70 13.50 1.16 -8.42
CA LYS A 70 13.74 -0.22 -7.98
C LYS A 70 14.48 -0.26 -6.63
N ALA A 71 15.44 0.63 -6.44
CA ALA A 71 16.17 0.72 -5.18
C ALA A 71 15.24 1.08 -4.00
N GLU A 72 14.31 2.01 -4.19
CA GLU A 72 13.31 2.31 -3.17
C GLU A 72 12.34 1.15 -2.95
N LEU A 73 11.95 0.43 -4.01
CA LEU A 73 11.11 -0.76 -3.86
C LEU A 73 11.80 -1.83 -3.00
N GLU A 74 13.10 -2.06 -3.21
CA GLU A 74 13.85 -3.09 -2.49
C GLU A 74 14.18 -2.70 -1.04
N ASN A 75 14.33 -1.40 -0.75
CA ASN A 75 14.87 -0.95 0.54
C ASN A 75 13.93 -0.07 1.37
N ALA A 76 12.85 0.44 0.78
CA ALA A 76 11.96 1.43 1.40
C ALA A 76 10.47 1.21 1.10
N TRP A 77 10.11 0.10 0.44
CA TRP A 77 8.71 -0.26 0.23
C TRP A 77 8.05 -0.66 1.53
N GLU A 78 8.71 -1.50 2.32
CA GLU A 78 8.34 -1.71 3.71
C GLU A 78 9.07 -0.68 4.57
N THR A 79 8.30 0.09 5.34
CA THR A 79 8.87 1.11 6.23
C THR A 79 7.97 1.32 7.44
N GLU A 80 8.47 1.94 8.49
CA GLU A 80 7.64 2.31 9.62
C GLU A 80 6.63 3.40 9.24
N ALA A 81 5.44 3.36 9.83
CA ALA A 81 4.39 4.35 9.58
C ALA A 81 4.88 5.78 9.79
N SER A 82 5.71 6.00 10.80
CA SER A 82 6.39 7.27 11.14
C SER A 82 7.28 7.82 10.01
N ASN A 83 7.91 6.95 9.24
CA ASN A 83 8.85 7.28 8.16
C ASN A 83 8.16 7.38 6.79
N SER A 84 6.82 7.38 6.78
CA SER A 84 6.03 7.37 5.55
C SER A 84 4.97 8.47 5.58
N TRP A 85 4.30 8.64 4.46
CA TRP A 85 3.14 9.55 4.34
C TRP A 85 1.98 9.19 5.28
N HIS A 86 1.96 7.98 5.84
CA HIS A 86 0.97 7.53 6.82
C HIS A 86 1.13 8.24 8.18
N ALA A 87 2.32 8.78 8.48
CA ALA A 87 2.63 9.45 9.74
C ALA A 87 1.61 10.53 10.12
N LYS A 88 1.04 11.21 9.12
CA LYS A 88 0.02 12.26 9.31
C LYS A 88 -1.31 11.77 9.90
N PHE A 89 -1.50 10.46 10.03
CA PHE A 89 -2.70 9.85 10.61
C PHE A 89 -2.45 9.20 11.97
N LEU A 90 -1.20 9.15 12.42
CA LEU A 90 -0.86 8.67 13.74
C LEU A 90 -1.34 9.66 14.80
N VAL A 91 -1.69 9.15 15.97
CA VAL A 91 -2.19 9.90 17.14
C VAL A 91 -1.21 9.80 18.28
#